data_AF-A0A9D5PWH9-F1
#
_entry.id   AF-A0A9D5PWH9-F1
#
_cell.length_a   1.000
_cell.length_b   1.000
_cell.length_c   1.000
_cell.angle_alpha   90.00
_cell.angle_beta   90.00
_cell.angle_gamma   90.00
#
_symmetry.space_group_name_H-M   'P 1'
#
loop_
_entity.id
_entity.type
_entity.pdbx_description
1 polymer ?
#
loop_
_entity_poly.entity_id
_entity_poly.type
_entity_poly.pdbx_seq_one_letter_code
_entity_poly.pdbx_strand_id
1 'polypeptide(L)'
;MKKIFESFYQQIESLAVRYQNAKAVNDKESMEQIRAERNDIDTAIEAHGATFAWLYDFYEDARQRGNEHIDISECYDYRDEATLIKHFRECGIDAFTFSSGWSSAVESAWKFVQNGCTLMGIVEINSKCKTWDGDDYEKRHAYLFKVN
;
A
#
# COMPACT_ATOMS: atom_id res chain seq x y z
N MET A 1 -13.90 -0.77 5.57
CA MET A 1 -13.40 -0.10 4.36
C MET A 1 -12.14 -0.78 3.78
N LYS A 2 -11.32 -1.50 4.60
CA LYS A 2 -10.38 -2.58 4.15
C LYS A 2 -10.93 -3.58 3.13
N LYS A 3 -12.21 -3.98 3.27
CA LYS A 3 -12.87 -4.90 2.31
C LYS A 3 -12.97 -4.35 0.89
N ILE A 4 -13.04 -3.02 0.72
CA ILE A 4 -13.12 -2.39 -0.59
C ILE A 4 -11.75 -2.42 -1.27
N PHE A 5 -10.67 -2.09 -0.53
CA PHE A 5 -9.30 -2.25 -1.03
C PHE A 5 -9.02 -3.68 -1.47
N GLU A 6 -9.36 -4.67 -0.64
CA GLU A 6 -9.20 -6.08 -0.99
C GLU A 6 -9.99 -6.46 -2.24
N SER A 7 -11.21 -5.94 -2.39
CA SER A 7 -12.03 -6.18 -3.59
C SER A 7 -11.42 -5.61 -4.86
N PHE A 8 -10.81 -4.41 -4.82
CA PHE A 8 -10.11 -3.85 -5.98
C PHE A 8 -8.84 -4.63 -6.29
N TYR A 9 -8.08 -4.99 -5.25
CA TYR A 9 -6.85 -5.75 -5.40
C TYR A 9 -7.09 -7.13 -6.05
N GLN A 10 -8.12 -7.85 -5.63
CA GLN A 10 -8.48 -9.14 -6.23
C GLN A 10 -8.90 -9.04 -7.71
N GLN A 11 -9.59 -7.96 -8.09
CA GLN A 11 -9.91 -7.70 -9.50
C GLN A 11 -8.64 -7.46 -10.31
N ILE A 12 -7.73 -6.63 -9.77
CA ILE A 12 -6.45 -6.32 -10.39
C ILE A 12 -5.56 -7.56 -10.55
N GLU A 13 -5.46 -8.41 -9.52
CA GLU A 13 -4.72 -9.68 -9.58
C GLU A 13 -5.29 -10.60 -10.67
N SER A 14 -6.61 -10.70 -10.77
CA SER A 14 -7.29 -11.46 -11.83
C SER A 14 -6.97 -10.91 -13.23
N LEU A 15 -6.95 -9.58 -13.40
CA LEU A 15 -6.54 -8.94 -14.66
C LEU A 15 -5.06 -9.23 -14.99
N ALA A 16 -4.17 -9.20 -13.99
CA ALA A 16 -2.77 -9.50 -14.20
C ALA A 16 -2.55 -10.93 -14.71
N VAL A 17 -3.25 -11.92 -14.13
CA VAL A 17 -3.21 -13.32 -14.59
C VAL A 17 -3.74 -13.44 -16.02
N ARG A 18 -4.90 -12.83 -16.32
CA ARG A 18 -5.48 -12.79 -17.67
C ARG A 18 -4.52 -12.16 -18.68
N TYR A 19 -3.84 -11.09 -18.30
CA TYR A 19 -2.88 -10.40 -19.15
C TYR A 19 -1.67 -11.27 -19.47
N GLN A 20 -1.11 -11.98 -18.47
CA GLN A 20 0.01 -12.90 -18.73
C GLN A 20 -0.39 -14.04 -19.68
N ASN A 21 -1.60 -14.59 -19.53
CA ASN A 21 -2.12 -15.62 -20.43
C ASN A 21 -2.27 -15.09 -21.87
N ALA A 22 -2.85 -13.90 -22.06
CA ALA A 22 -2.98 -13.27 -23.37
C ALA A 22 -1.61 -12.96 -24.00
N LYS A 23 -0.67 -12.47 -23.18
CA LYS A 23 0.70 -12.18 -23.60
C LYS A 23 1.43 -13.44 -24.06
N ALA A 24 1.24 -14.57 -23.39
CA ALA A 24 1.87 -15.85 -23.75
C ALA A 24 1.46 -16.37 -25.14
N VAL A 25 0.23 -16.06 -25.59
CA VAL A 25 -0.27 -16.41 -26.92
C VAL A 25 -0.23 -15.25 -27.92
N ASN A 26 0.37 -14.11 -27.53
CA ASN A 26 0.46 -12.88 -28.33
C ASN A 26 -0.91 -12.35 -28.81
N ASP A 27 -1.95 -12.51 -28.00
CA ASP A 27 -3.29 -11.99 -28.28
C ASP A 27 -3.38 -10.51 -27.91
N LYS A 28 -3.17 -9.67 -28.92
CA LYS A 28 -3.15 -8.21 -28.77
C LYS A 28 -4.52 -7.61 -28.47
N GLU A 29 -5.60 -8.23 -28.95
CA GLU A 29 -6.95 -7.72 -28.72
C GLU A 29 -7.34 -7.92 -27.25
N SER A 30 -7.12 -9.13 -26.73
CA SER A 30 -7.34 -9.41 -25.29
C SER A 30 -6.47 -8.54 -24.40
N MET A 31 -5.19 -8.31 -24.76
CA MET A 31 -4.31 -7.43 -23.98
C MET A 31 -4.84 -5.99 -23.90
N GLU A 32 -5.42 -5.47 -24.98
CA GLU A 32 -5.96 -4.10 -24.99
C GLU A 32 -7.28 -4.00 -24.21
N GLN A 33 -8.15 -5.00 -24.32
CA GLN A 33 -9.38 -5.08 -23.52
C GLN A 33 -9.07 -5.11 -22.02
N ILE A 34 -8.06 -5.90 -21.60
CA ILE A 34 -7.66 -5.99 -20.19
C ILE A 34 -7.08 -4.65 -19.68
N ARG A 35 -6.39 -3.88 -20.52
CA ARG A 35 -5.92 -2.53 -20.16
C ARG A 35 -7.08 -1.56 -19.95
N ALA A 36 -8.10 -1.62 -20.81
CA ALA A 36 -9.31 -0.82 -20.65
C ALA A 36 -10.03 -1.19 -19.33
N GLU A 37 -10.17 -2.47 -19.03
CA GLU A 37 -10.75 -2.94 -17.75
C GLU A 37 -9.92 -2.45 -16.54
N ARG A 38 -8.59 -2.46 -16.62
CA ARG A 38 -7.73 -1.91 -15.55
C ARG A 38 -7.98 -0.41 -15.37
N ASN A 39 -8.07 0.35 -16.46
CA ASN A 39 -8.33 1.79 -16.41
C ASN A 39 -9.71 2.12 -15.81
N ASP A 40 -10.72 1.28 -16.06
CA ASP A 40 -12.04 1.43 -15.43
C ASP A 40 -11.98 1.21 -13.90
N ILE A 41 -11.16 0.25 -13.44
CA ILE A 41 -10.91 0.03 -12.01
C ILE A 41 -10.16 1.23 -11.40
N ASP A 42 -9.12 1.72 -12.07
CA ASP A 42 -8.35 2.89 -11.60
C ASP A 42 -9.28 4.12 -11.50
N THR A 43 -10.15 4.34 -12.48
CA THR A 43 -11.19 5.40 -12.44
C THR A 43 -12.16 5.22 -11.27
N ALA A 44 -12.57 3.97 -10.97
CA ALA A 44 -13.43 3.68 -9.84
C ALA A 44 -12.75 3.95 -8.49
N ILE A 45 -11.45 3.66 -8.37
CA ILE A 45 -10.63 3.99 -7.19
C ILE A 45 -10.54 5.52 -7.03
N GLU A 46 -10.24 6.25 -8.10
CA GLU A 46 -10.15 7.71 -8.09
C GLU A 46 -11.49 8.37 -7.73
N ALA A 47 -12.62 7.79 -8.12
CA ALA A 47 -13.95 8.29 -7.79
C ALA A 47 -14.26 8.27 -6.28
N HIS A 48 -13.54 7.49 -5.47
CA HIS A 48 -13.60 7.55 -4.01
C HIS A 48 -12.86 8.76 -3.41
N GLY A 49 -12.07 9.47 -4.22
CA GLY A 49 -11.32 10.67 -3.85
C GLY A 49 -9.82 10.44 -3.75
N ALA A 50 -9.05 11.54 -3.89
CA ALA A 50 -7.59 11.49 -3.97
C ALA A 50 -6.92 10.79 -2.78
N THR A 51 -7.41 11.02 -1.56
CA THR A 51 -6.89 10.35 -0.36
C THR A 51 -7.11 8.84 -0.39
N PHE A 52 -8.28 8.39 -0.86
CA PHE A 52 -8.58 6.96 -0.94
C PHE A 52 -7.68 6.29 -1.98
N ALA A 53 -7.53 6.91 -3.15
CA ALA A 53 -6.64 6.42 -4.20
C ALA A 53 -5.19 6.35 -3.71
N TRP A 54 -4.71 7.40 -3.06
CA TRP A 54 -3.36 7.43 -2.48
C TRP A 54 -3.14 6.33 -1.43
N LEU A 55 -4.11 6.09 -0.54
CA LEU A 55 -4.03 4.98 0.42
C LEU A 55 -4.12 3.60 -0.23
N TYR A 56 -4.86 3.49 -1.33
CA TYR A 56 -4.94 2.27 -2.12
C TYR A 56 -3.60 1.94 -2.77
N ASP A 57 -2.83 2.92 -3.23
CA ASP A 57 -1.48 2.68 -3.77
C ASP A 57 -0.56 2.00 -2.75
N PHE A 58 -0.59 2.43 -1.49
CA PHE A 58 0.16 1.75 -0.41
C PHE A 58 -0.37 0.35 -0.15
N TYR A 59 -1.69 0.15 -0.27
CA TYR A 59 -2.30 -1.17 -0.12
C TYR A 59 -1.84 -2.13 -1.22
N GLU A 60 -1.94 -1.72 -2.48
CA GLU A 60 -1.49 -2.51 -3.63
C GLU A 60 0.02 -2.81 -3.52
N ASP A 61 0.86 -1.82 -3.21
CA ASP A 61 2.31 -1.98 -3.03
C ASP A 61 2.64 -2.92 -1.84
N ALA A 62 1.90 -2.84 -0.73
CA ALA A 62 2.08 -3.76 0.39
C ALA A 62 1.73 -5.20 -0.01
N ARG A 63 0.61 -5.41 -0.71
CA ARG A 63 0.16 -6.74 -1.13
C ARG A 63 1.08 -7.37 -2.17
N GLN A 64 1.50 -6.61 -3.19
CA GLN A 64 2.45 -7.08 -4.20
C GLN A 64 3.77 -7.54 -3.57
N ARG A 65 4.21 -6.86 -2.50
CA ARG A 65 5.41 -7.23 -1.75
C ARG A 65 5.19 -8.31 -0.71
N GLY A 66 3.96 -8.79 -0.50
CA GLY A 66 3.66 -9.78 0.55
C GLY A 66 3.70 -9.22 1.98
N ASN A 67 3.55 -7.91 2.15
CA ASN A 67 3.42 -7.27 3.46
C ASN A 67 1.96 -7.34 3.96
N GLU A 68 1.80 -7.54 5.26
CA GLU A 68 0.47 -7.61 5.89
C GLU A 68 -0.21 -6.24 5.96
N HIS A 69 0.58 -5.21 6.28
CA HIS A 69 0.14 -3.83 6.50
C HIS A 69 0.75 -2.88 5.47
N ILE A 70 0.06 -1.76 5.23
CA ILE A 70 0.62 -0.66 4.46
C ILE A 70 1.85 -0.09 5.18
N ASP A 71 2.87 0.27 4.41
CA ASP A 71 4.07 0.92 4.93
C ASP A 71 4.16 2.35 4.42
N ILE A 72 4.10 3.34 5.32
CA ILE A 72 4.24 4.76 4.97
C ILE A 72 5.71 5.20 4.89
N SER A 73 6.55 4.36 4.26
CA SER A 73 8.01 4.53 4.17
C SER A 73 8.40 5.99 3.90
N GLU A 74 9.24 6.59 4.75
CA GLU A 74 9.86 7.90 4.49
C GLU A 74 8.89 8.99 4.01
N CYS A 75 7.68 9.05 4.59
CA CYS A 75 6.61 9.93 4.09
C CYS A 75 6.90 11.42 4.31
N TYR A 76 7.57 12.06 3.35
CA TYR A 76 7.77 13.52 3.27
C TYR A 76 6.49 14.28 2.87
N ASP A 77 5.55 13.62 2.21
CA ASP A 77 4.36 14.28 1.66
C ASP A 77 3.29 14.60 2.71
N TYR A 78 3.31 13.89 3.85
CA TYR A 78 2.42 14.20 4.96
C TYR A 78 3.02 15.26 5.87
N ARG A 79 2.60 16.51 5.63
CA ARG A 79 2.89 17.64 6.53
C ARG A 79 2.06 17.61 7.82
N ASP A 80 1.04 16.75 7.91
CA ASP A 80 0.15 16.66 9.07
C ASP A 80 -0.23 15.20 9.40
N GLU A 81 0.41 14.65 10.43
CA GLU A 81 0.14 13.30 10.93
C GLU A 81 -1.30 13.14 11.46
N ALA A 82 -1.94 14.20 11.97
CA ALA A 82 -3.32 14.14 12.45
C ALA A 82 -4.30 13.84 11.31
N THR A 83 -4.10 14.54 10.18
CA THR A 83 -4.88 14.32 8.95
C THR A 83 -4.64 12.92 8.39
N LEU A 84 -3.40 12.40 8.43
CA LEU A 84 -3.11 11.02 8.00
C LEU A 84 -3.92 10.00 8.81
N ILE A 85 -3.85 10.09 10.13
CA ILE A 85 -4.51 9.13 11.01
C ILE A 85 -6.04 9.25 10.89
N LYS A 86 -6.58 10.46 10.66
CA LYS A 86 -8.00 10.64 10.35
C LYS A 86 -8.39 9.88 9.07
N HIS A 87 -7.60 9.99 8.00
CA HIS A 87 -7.85 9.26 6.77
C HIS A 87 -7.72 7.75 6.93
N PHE A 88 -6.76 7.27 7.74
CA PHE A 88 -6.66 5.85 8.08
C PHE A 88 -7.95 5.33 8.74
N ARG A 89 -8.47 6.07 9.72
CA ARG A 89 -9.74 5.73 10.38
C ARG A 89 -10.91 5.71 9.39
N GLU A 90 -11.02 6.74 8.56
CA GLU A 90 -12.05 6.82 7.52
C GLU A 90 -11.95 5.62 6.57
N CYS A 91 -10.76 5.28 6.11
CA CYS A 91 -10.48 4.12 5.24
C CYS A 91 -10.53 2.76 5.95
N GLY A 92 -10.77 2.74 7.26
CA GLY A 92 -10.84 1.53 8.07
C GLY A 92 -9.53 0.73 8.07
N ILE A 93 -8.41 1.44 8.05
CA ILE A 93 -7.07 0.91 8.30
C ILE A 93 -6.90 0.78 9.82
N ASP A 94 -6.66 -0.45 10.27
CA ASP A 94 -6.56 -0.82 11.68
C ASP A 94 -5.10 -0.83 12.19
N ALA A 95 -4.16 -1.11 11.30
CA ALA A 95 -2.74 -1.07 11.59
C ALA A 95 -1.91 -0.71 10.34
N PHE A 96 -0.76 -0.10 10.57
CA PHE A 96 0.21 0.30 9.54
C PHE A 96 1.64 0.14 10.06
N THR A 97 2.60 0.06 9.14
CA THR A 97 4.02 0.12 9.46
C THR A 97 4.61 1.47 9.06
N PHE A 98 5.60 1.91 9.83
CA PHE A 98 6.39 3.09 9.53
C PHE A 98 7.87 2.69 9.49
N SER A 99 8.40 2.58 8.27
CA SER A 99 9.82 2.39 8.02
C SER A 99 10.50 3.73 7.66
N SER A 100 11.61 4.06 8.33
CA SER A 100 12.37 5.27 8.04
C SER A 100 13.83 5.12 8.48
N GLY A 101 14.76 5.51 7.59
CA GLY A 101 16.20 5.59 7.90
C GLY A 101 16.65 6.94 8.45
N TRP A 102 15.73 7.91 8.60
CA TRP A 102 16.07 9.27 9.02
C TRP A 102 16.26 9.38 10.52
N SER A 103 17.12 10.32 10.95
CA SER A 103 17.35 10.60 12.37
C SER A 103 16.09 11.07 13.11
N SER A 104 15.11 11.64 12.40
CA SER A 104 13.82 12.11 12.92
C SER A 104 12.72 11.05 12.97
N ALA A 105 13.05 9.77 12.72
CA ALA A 105 12.07 8.69 12.74
C ALA A 105 11.39 8.54 14.11
N VAL A 106 12.13 8.74 15.20
CA VAL A 106 11.59 8.64 16.57
C VAL A 106 10.58 9.76 16.84
N GLU A 107 10.87 10.98 16.42
CA GLU A 107 9.96 12.13 16.56
C GLU A 107 8.68 11.92 15.74
N SER A 108 8.80 11.37 14.54
CA SER A 108 7.65 11.05 13.69
C SER A 108 6.78 9.96 14.32
N ALA A 109 7.42 8.90 14.83
CA ALA A 109 6.77 7.84 15.60
C ALA A 109 6.02 8.38 16.83
N TRP A 110 6.64 9.32 17.56
CA TRP A 110 6.02 9.98 18.70
C TRP A 110 4.76 10.76 18.31
N LYS A 111 4.77 11.49 17.19
CA LYS A 111 3.59 12.19 16.70
C LYS A 111 2.43 11.25 16.35
N PHE A 112 2.69 10.05 15.83
CA PHE A 112 1.62 9.07 15.63
C PHE A 112 0.97 8.67 16.96
N VAL A 113 1.78 8.49 18.02
CA VAL A 113 1.26 8.22 19.37
C VAL A 113 0.42 9.39 19.88
N GLN A 114 0.86 10.63 19.69
CA GLN A 114 0.10 11.82 20.07
C GLN A 114 -1.24 11.94 19.34
N ASN A 115 -1.33 11.40 18.12
CA ASN A 115 -2.55 11.38 17.29
C ASN A 115 -3.43 10.14 17.52
N GLY A 116 -3.19 9.42 18.62
CA GLY A 116 -4.03 8.32 19.06
C GLY A 116 -3.68 6.98 18.43
N CYS A 117 -2.47 6.80 17.90
CA CYS A 117 -1.97 5.47 17.55
C CYS A 117 -1.27 4.82 18.74
N THR A 118 -1.18 3.48 18.72
CA THR A 118 -0.41 2.72 19.71
C THR A 118 0.76 2.05 19.02
N LEU A 119 1.98 2.33 19.48
CA LEU A 119 3.17 1.61 19.04
C LEU A 119 3.13 0.18 19.59
N MET A 120 3.01 -0.80 18.71
CA MET A 120 2.92 -2.22 19.05
C MET A 120 4.28 -2.91 19.12
N GLY A 121 5.30 -2.31 18.52
CA GLY A 121 6.67 -2.83 18.50
C GLY A 121 7.35 -2.60 17.15
N ILE A 122 8.37 -3.41 16.88
CA ILE A 122 9.13 -3.41 15.62
C ILE A 122 8.86 -4.73 14.92
N VAL A 123 8.62 -4.68 13.61
CA VAL A 123 8.39 -5.84 12.74
C VAL A 123 9.34 -5.82 11.55
N GLU A 124 9.59 -6.97 10.96
CA GLU A 124 10.29 -7.10 9.68
C GLU A 124 9.27 -7.04 8.53
N ILE A 125 9.57 -6.22 7.50
CA ILE A 125 8.78 -6.09 6.29
C ILE A 125 9.64 -6.23 5.04
N ASN A 126 9.02 -6.53 3.91
CA ASN A 126 9.63 -6.47 2.59
C ASN A 126 9.75 -5.00 2.14
N SER A 127 10.97 -4.58 1.80
CA SER A 127 11.26 -3.23 1.32
C SER A 127 10.83 -3.04 -0.14
N LYS A 128 11.01 -1.83 -0.68
CA LYS A 128 10.75 -1.56 -2.11
C LYS A 128 11.86 -2.09 -3.03
N CYS A 129 13.03 -2.40 -2.48
CA CYS A 129 14.17 -2.91 -3.22
C CYS A 129 14.12 -4.45 -3.27
N LYS A 130 14.36 -5.01 -4.46
CA LYS A 130 14.70 -6.43 -4.60
C LYS A 130 16.15 -6.68 -4.21
N THR A 131 16.47 -7.88 -3.78
CA THR A 131 17.85 -8.29 -3.57
C THR A 131 18.60 -8.24 -4.91
N TRP A 132 19.90 -7.96 -4.86
CA TRP A 132 20.73 -7.85 -6.06
C TRP A 132 20.75 -9.15 -6.89
N ASP A 133 20.61 -10.29 -6.22
CA ASP A 133 20.82 -11.64 -6.76
C ASP A 133 19.53 -12.43 -7.03
N GLY A 134 18.36 -11.83 -6.82
CA GLY A 134 17.11 -12.59 -6.90
C GLY A 134 15.85 -11.75 -7.08
N ASP A 135 14.73 -12.46 -7.03
CA ASP A 135 13.39 -11.87 -7.10
C ASP A 135 12.81 -11.53 -5.71
N ASP A 136 13.55 -11.86 -4.65
CA ASP A 136 13.16 -11.58 -3.27
C ASP A 136 13.30 -10.09 -2.94
N TYR A 137 12.49 -9.61 -1.99
CA TYR A 137 12.59 -8.26 -1.46
C TYR A 137 13.61 -8.19 -0.33
N GLU A 138 14.42 -7.13 -0.31
CA GLU A 138 15.27 -6.83 0.84
C GLU A 138 14.41 -6.62 2.09
N LYS A 139 14.91 -7.06 3.25
CA LYS A 139 14.21 -6.92 4.52
C LYS A 139 14.49 -5.57 5.16
N ARG A 140 13.48 -4.98 5.79
CA ARG A 140 13.57 -3.74 6.55
C ARG A 140 12.81 -3.84 7.87
N HIS A 141 13.31 -3.18 8.90
CA HIS A 141 12.62 -3.04 10.18
C HIS A 141 11.71 -1.81 10.16
N ALA A 142 10.49 -1.97 10.65
CA ALA A 142 9.50 -0.91 10.71
C ALA A 142 8.78 -0.92 12.06
N TYR A 143 8.35 0.25 12.51
CA TYR A 143 7.48 0.36 13.67
C TYR A 143 6.06 -0.05 13.29
N LEU A 144 5.47 -0.98 14.03
CA LEU A 144 4.06 -1.35 13.87
C LEU A 144 3.19 -0.46 14.74
N PHE A 145 2.22 0.20 14.14
CA PHE A 145 1.24 1.02 14.84
C PHE A 145 -0.16 0.45 14.66
N LYS A 146 -0.92 0.44 15.77
CA LYS A 146 -2.37 0.27 15.75
C LYS A 146 -3.04 1.64 15.70
N VAL A 147 -4.05 1.79 14.84
CA VAL A 147 -4.92 2.98 14.77
C VAL A 147 -6.09 2.78 15.74
N ASN A 148 -6.26 3.69 16.71
CA ASN A 148 -7.38 3.66 17.66
C ASN A 148 -8.52 4.58 17.23
#